data_AF-U9UIS3-F1
#
_entry.id   AF-U9UIS3-F1
#
_cell.length_a   1.000
_cell.length_b   1.000
_cell.length_c   1.000
_cell.angle_alpha   90.00
_cell.angle_beta   90.00
_cell.angle_gamma   90.00
#
_symmetry.space_group_name_H-M   'P 1'
#
loop_
_entity.id
_entity.type
_entity.pdbx_description
1 polymer ?
#
loop_
_entity_poly.entity_id
_entity_poly.type
_entity_poly.pdbx_seq_one_letter_code
_entity_poly.pdbx_strand_id
1 'polypeptide(L)'
;RDVYNIDKQDDGTAFRIFHSQLLRMCQDNRIINLGKLGLFVYLFILGELFDAYLNREISHKTRIIMTMHAYFFLNFWKSYIEETSEKTSKECFISIQSYNIFKSLVESLILLIISHYDYYEDYPLLPWEHGTEALEHVFGIARQLIPDFTSYEFFKIL
;
A
#
# COMPACT_ATOMS: atom_id res chain seq x y z
N ARG A 1 -13.74 -17.86 16.07
CA ARG A 1 -12.70 -18.85 15.72
C ARG A 1 -11.48 -18.01 15.40
N ASP A 2 -10.69 -17.71 16.43
CA ASP A 2 -9.51 -16.86 16.30
C ASP A 2 -8.49 -17.58 15.42
N VAL A 3 -7.91 -16.83 14.49
CA VAL A 3 -6.96 -17.38 13.53
C VAL A 3 -5.64 -17.59 14.27
N TYR A 4 -5.33 -18.87 14.55
CA TYR A 4 -4.11 -19.29 15.24
C TYR A 4 -2.92 -19.23 14.29
N ASN A 5 -1.84 -18.56 14.71
CA ASN A 5 -0.54 -18.53 14.02
C ASN A 5 -0.58 -17.92 12.59
N ILE A 6 -1.14 -16.71 12.46
CA ILE A 6 -1.12 -15.95 11.20
C ILE A 6 0.32 -15.51 10.93
N ASP A 7 0.83 -15.85 9.76
CA ASP A 7 2.01 -15.19 9.21
C ASP A 7 1.68 -13.71 8.95
N LYS A 8 2.08 -12.85 9.87
CA LYS A 8 1.87 -11.39 9.79
C LYS A 8 2.83 -10.71 8.81
N GLN A 9 3.79 -11.46 8.26
CA GLN A 9 4.78 -10.98 7.28
C GLN A 9 4.40 -11.36 5.84
N ASP A 10 3.34 -12.15 5.63
CA ASP A 10 2.81 -12.45 4.29
C ASP A 10 2.06 -11.23 3.71
N ASP A 11 2.85 -10.34 3.12
CA ASP A 11 2.40 -9.16 2.37
C ASP A 11 1.55 -9.55 1.15
N GLY A 12 1.80 -10.69 0.53
CA GLY A 12 0.99 -11.25 -0.54
C GLY A 12 -0.44 -11.56 -0.11
N THR A 13 -0.63 -12.11 1.10
CA THR A 13 -1.98 -12.27 1.70
C THR A 13 -2.63 -10.92 1.95
N ALA A 14 -1.88 -9.94 2.48
CA ALA A 14 -2.42 -8.61 2.71
C ALA A 14 -2.85 -7.95 1.39
N PHE A 15 -2.03 -8.00 0.34
CA PHE A 15 -2.32 -7.42 -0.97
C PHE A 15 -3.59 -8.01 -1.61
N ARG A 16 -3.80 -9.33 -1.48
CA ARG A 16 -5.03 -10.00 -1.97
C ARG A 16 -6.31 -9.44 -1.38
N ILE A 17 -6.29 -8.89 -0.16
CA ILE A 17 -7.47 -8.28 0.49
C ILE A 17 -7.91 -7.00 -0.24
N PHE A 18 -6.96 -6.25 -0.80
CA PHE A 18 -7.22 -5.01 -1.52
C PHE A 18 -7.46 -5.23 -3.02
N HIS A 19 -7.18 -6.44 -3.52
CA HIS A 19 -7.22 -6.74 -4.95
C HIS A 19 -8.64 -6.61 -5.54
N SER A 20 -8.73 -5.97 -6.71
CA SER A 20 -9.99 -5.67 -7.40
C SER A 20 -10.88 -6.89 -7.63
N GLN A 21 -10.29 -8.06 -7.93
CA GLN A 21 -11.04 -9.30 -8.13
C GLN A 21 -11.77 -9.76 -6.86
N LEU A 22 -11.14 -9.64 -5.68
CA LEU A 22 -11.78 -10.01 -4.42
C LEU A 22 -12.93 -9.06 -4.10
N LEU A 23 -12.71 -7.75 -4.29
CA LEU A 23 -13.72 -6.72 -4.08
C LEU A 23 -14.92 -6.93 -5.02
N ARG A 24 -14.67 -7.26 -6.29
CA ARG A 24 -15.70 -7.62 -7.26
C ARG A 24 -16.49 -8.85 -6.83
N MET A 25 -15.83 -9.92 -6.38
CA MET A 25 -16.52 -11.10 -5.86
C MET A 25 -17.40 -10.78 -4.65
N CYS A 26 -16.95 -9.90 -3.76
CA CYS A 26 -17.75 -9.44 -2.63
C CYS A 26 -19.03 -8.73 -3.08
N GLN A 27 -18.94 -7.93 -4.16
CA GLN A 27 -20.07 -7.23 -4.75
C GLN A 27 -21.04 -8.20 -5.45
N ASP A 28 -20.51 -9.08 -6.31
CA ASP A 28 -21.29 -10.06 -7.08
C ASP A 28 -22.08 -11.01 -6.17
N ASN A 29 -21.45 -11.45 -5.07
CA ASN A 29 -22.07 -12.31 -4.07
C ASN A 29 -22.96 -11.56 -3.06
N ARG A 30 -23.20 -10.25 -3.24
CA ARG A 30 -24.01 -9.40 -2.35
C ARG A 30 -23.57 -9.44 -0.87
N ILE A 31 -22.27 -9.61 -0.64
CA ILE A 31 -21.67 -9.64 0.71
C ILE A 31 -21.58 -8.22 1.28
N ILE A 32 -21.50 -7.22 0.40
CA ILE A 32 -21.46 -5.80 0.75
C ILE A 32 -22.87 -5.33 1.12
N ASN A 33 -23.11 -5.19 2.42
CA ASN A 33 -24.32 -4.55 2.94
C ASN A 33 -24.02 -3.11 3.40
N LEU A 34 -25.06 -2.34 3.76
CA LEU A 34 -24.93 -0.95 4.21
C LEU A 34 -23.88 -0.76 5.32
N GLY A 35 -23.80 -1.71 6.27
CA GLY A 35 -22.84 -1.65 7.38
C GLY A 35 -21.37 -1.89 6.97
N LYS A 36 -21.12 -2.47 5.79
CA LYS A 36 -19.76 -2.78 5.29
C LYS A 36 -19.31 -1.88 4.15
N LEU A 37 -20.18 -0.98 3.68
CA LEU A 37 -19.90 -0.12 2.54
C LEU A 37 -18.67 0.77 2.77
N GLY A 38 -18.54 1.37 3.96
CA GLY A 38 -17.37 2.19 4.30
C GLY A 38 -16.06 1.41 4.26
N LEU A 39 -16.06 0.18 4.79
CA LEU A 39 -14.89 -0.71 4.70
C LEU A 39 -14.58 -1.08 3.25
N PHE A 40 -15.59 -1.37 2.44
CA PHE A 40 -15.40 -1.67 1.02
C PHE A 40 -14.74 -0.51 0.27
N VAL A 41 -15.25 0.71 0.45
CA VAL A 41 -14.69 1.92 -0.17
C VAL A 41 -13.25 2.15 0.30
N TYR A 42 -12.98 1.98 1.59
CA TYR A 42 -11.62 2.06 2.15
C TYR A 42 -10.66 1.06 1.50
N LEU A 43 -11.06 -0.22 1.40
CA LEU A 43 -10.23 -1.27 0.78
C LEU A 43 -10.03 -1.00 -0.71
N PHE A 44 -11.05 -0.53 -1.42
CA PHE A 44 -10.95 -0.19 -2.83
C PHE A 44 -9.94 0.93 -3.07
N ILE A 45 -10.07 2.05 -2.34
CA ILE A 45 -9.21 3.23 -2.54
C ILE A 45 -7.76 2.93 -2.17
N LEU A 46 -7.51 2.19 -1.08
CA LEU A 46 -6.15 1.78 -0.75
C LEU A 46 -5.59 0.74 -1.72
N GLY A 47 -6.42 -0.15 -2.25
CA GLY A 47 -6.03 -1.07 -3.32
C GLY A 47 -5.56 -0.32 -4.56
N GLU A 48 -6.30 0.70 -4.98
CA GLU A 48 -5.88 1.58 -6.07
C GLU A 48 -4.55 2.29 -5.76
N LEU A 49 -4.35 2.76 -4.52
CA LEU A 49 -3.07 3.35 -4.12
C LEU A 49 -1.91 2.36 -4.26
N PHE A 50 -2.08 1.10 -3.86
CA PHE A 50 -1.04 0.08 -3.98
C PHE A 50 -0.80 -0.33 -5.44
N ASP A 51 -1.86 -0.48 -6.23
CA ASP A 51 -1.75 -0.74 -7.68
C ASP A 51 -1.02 0.40 -8.39
N ALA A 52 -1.23 1.66 -7.97
CA ALA A 52 -0.52 2.80 -8.52
C ALA A 52 1.01 2.74 -8.32
N TYR A 53 1.50 1.97 -7.34
CA TYR A 53 2.92 1.67 -7.18
C TYR A 53 3.33 0.39 -7.92
N LEU A 54 2.63 -0.71 -7.68
CA LEU A 54 3.12 -2.05 -7.99
C LEU A 54 2.71 -2.58 -9.36
N ASN A 55 1.56 -2.13 -9.89
CA ASN A 55 1.07 -2.62 -11.17
C ASN A 55 2.01 -2.15 -12.29
N ARG A 56 2.33 -3.01 -13.25
CA ARG A 56 3.30 -2.71 -14.34
C ARG A 56 2.68 -2.13 -15.60
N GLU A 57 1.35 -2.17 -15.71
CA GLU A 57 0.60 -1.82 -16.92
C GLU A 57 -0.06 -0.43 -16.84
N ILE A 58 -0.13 0.16 -15.65
CA ILE A 58 -0.81 1.43 -15.41
C ILE A 58 0.06 2.62 -15.88
N SER A 59 -0.53 3.51 -16.68
CA SER A 59 0.11 4.75 -17.15
C SER A 59 0.38 5.74 -16.00
N HIS A 60 1.39 6.61 -16.13
CA HIS A 60 1.69 7.64 -15.12
C HIS A 60 0.50 8.56 -14.83
N LYS A 61 -0.25 8.95 -15.86
CA LYS A 61 -1.47 9.77 -15.69
C LYS A 61 -2.50 9.06 -14.82
N THR A 62 -2.75 7.78 -15.10
CA THR A 62 -3.71 6.97 -14.33
C THR A 62 -3.23 6.79 -12.88
N ARG A 63 -1.93 6.56 -12.66
CA ARG A 63 -1.36 6.51 -11.31
C ARG A 63 -1.66 7.80 -10.54
N ILE A 64 -1.36 8.96 -11.11
CA ILE A 64 -1.63 10.26 -10.46
C ILE A 64 -3.11 10.37 -10.05
N ILE A 65 -4.05 9.97 -10.90
CA ILE A 65 -5.49 10.00 -10.58
C ILE A 65 -5.80 9.09 -9.39
N MET A 66 -5.35 7.83 -9.43
CA MET A 66 -5.56 6.85 -8.34
C MET A 66 -4.98 7.35 -7.02
N THR A 67 -3.76 7.90 -7.06
CA THR A 67 -3.07 8.46 -5.90
C THR A 67 -3.82 9.67 -5.34
N MET A 68 -4.32 10.57 -6.20
CA MET A 68 -5.11 11.74 -5.79
C MET A 68 -6.47 11.34 -5.20
N HIS A 69 -7.13 10.30 -5.71
CA HIS A 69 -8.34 9.76 -5.08
C HIS A 69 -8.07 9.35 -3.63
N ALA A 70 -6.97 8.63 -3.38
CA ALA A 70 -6.56 8.26 -2.03
C ALA A 70 -6.27 9.48 -1.15
N TYR A 71 -5.59 10.51 -1.70
CA TYR A 71 -5.33 11.76 -0.97
C TYR A 71 -6.61 12.45 -0.49
N PHE A 72 -7.54 12.71 -1.41
CA PHE A 72 -8.78 13.42 -1.09
C PHE A 72 -9.62 12.61 -0.11
N PHE A 73 -9.74 11.30 -0.35
CA PHE A 73 -10.47 10.41 0.55
C PHE A 73 -9.90 10.44 1.99
N LEU A 74 -8.59 10.28 2.15
CA LEU A 74 -7.95 10.27 3.47
C LEU A 74 -8.12 11.61 4.20
N ASN A 75 -7.97 12.73 3.48
CA ASN A 75 -8.12 14.06 4.08
C ASN A 75 -9.58 14.34 4.45
N PHE A 76 -10.53 14.06 3.56
CA PHE A 76 -11.96 14.26 3.87
C PHE A 76 -12.42 13.38 5.02
N TRP A 77 -11.99 12.11 5.05
CA TRP A 77 -12.33 11.22 6.14
C TRP A 77 -11.76 11.72 7.47
N LYS A 78 -10.50 12.18 7.48
CA LYS A 78 -9.88 12.75 8.68
C LYS A 78 -10.63 14.00 9.17
N SER A 79 -10.86 14.98 8.29
CA SER A 79 -11.56 16.22 8.64
C SER A 79 -12.98 15.94 9.16
N TYR A 80 -13.71 15.02 8.52
CA TYR A 80 -15.04 14.62 8.97
C TYR A 80 -15.05 14.06 10.40
N ILE A 81 -14.08 13.20 10.73
CA ILE A 81 -13.95 12.64 12.09
C ILE A 81 -13.58 13.74 13.09
N GLU A 82 -12.67 14.65 12.72
CA GLU A 82 -12.26 15.77 13.58
C GLU A 82 -13.42 16.75 13.88
N GLU A 83 -14.32 16.96 12.91
CA GLU A 83 -15.49 17.83 13.05
C GLU A 83 -16.65 17.18 13.83
N THR A 84 -16.84 15.86 13.67
CA THR A 84 -18.02 15.16 14.21
C THR A 84 -17.79 14.55 15.58
N SER A 85 -16.53 14.30 15.96
CA SER A 85 -16.21 13.45 17.11
C SER A 85 -15.93 14.27 18.38
N GLU A 86 -16.87 14.25 19.34
CA GLU A 86 -16.60 14.67 20.74
C GLU A 86 -15.60 13.73 21.44
N LYS A 87 -15.50 12.47 21.00
CA LYS A 87 -14.51 11.49 21.47
C LYS A 87 -13.22 11.60 20.65
N THR A 88 -12.07 11.34 21.24
CA THR A 88 -10.79 11.55 20.56
C THR A 88 -10.67 10.71 19.29
N SER A 89 -10.16 11.30 18.21
CA SER A 89 -9.86 10.71 16.89
C SER A 89 -9.13 9.35 16.92
N LYS A 90 -8.57 8.95 18.06
CA LYS A 90 -7.85 7.69 18.28
C LYS A 90 -8.71 6.42 18.20
N GLU A 91 -10.03 6.50 18.45
CA GLU A 91 -10.88 5.29 18.50
C GLU A 91 -11.67 5.02 17.21
N CYS A 92 -11.90 6.04 16.38
CA CYS A 92 -12.79 5.95 15.21
C CYS A 92 -12.08 6.12 13.86
N PHE A 93 -10.76 6.31 13.86
CA PHE A 93 -9.94 6.50 12.67
C PHE A 93 -8.85 5.43 12.59
N ILE A 94 -8.26 5.26 11.41
CA ILE A 94 -7.01 4.51 11.29
C ILE A 94 -5.94 5.14 12.19
N SER A 95 -4.93 4.36 12.58
CA SER A 95 -3.84 4.89 13.39
C SER A 95 -3.19 6.10 12.70
N ILE A 96 -2.80 7.10 13.48
CA ILE A 96 -2.15 8.31 12.93
C ILE A 96 -0.90 7.96 12.13
N GLN A 97 -0.20 6.89 12.52
CA GLN A 97 0.93 6.34 11.81
C GLN A 97 0.52 5.84 10.42
N SER A 98 -0.54 5.04 10.31
CA SER A 98 -1.04 4.53 9.02
C SER A 98 -1.48 5.68 8.12
N TYR A 99 -2.20 6.66 8.67
CA TYR A 99 -2.59 7.85 7.93
C TYR A 99 -1.39 8.61 7.37
N ASN A 100 -0.38 8.86 8.21
CA ASN A 100 0.83 9.56 7.78
C ASN A 100 1.60 8.76 6.71
N ILE A 101 1.66 7.42 6.85
CA ILE A 101 2.28 6.54 5.84
C ILE A 101 1.53 6.64 4.51
N PHE A 102 0.21 6.46 4.50
CA PHE A 102 -0.56 6.53 3.26
C PHE A 102 -0.50 7.91 2.62
N LYS A 103 -0.53 8.98 3.41
CA LYS A 103 -0.36 10.34 2.90
C LYS A 103 1.03 10.53 2.29
N SER A 104 2.07 10.05 2.95
CA SER A 104 3.45 10.08 2.43
C SER A 104 3.59 9.28 1.13
N LEU A 105 2.97 8.11 1.03
CA LEU A 105 2.92 7.34 -0.22
C LEU A 105 2.27 8.16 -1.34
N VAL A 106 1.17 8.85 -1.07
CA VAL A 106 0.56 9.71 -2.10
C VAL A 106 1.53 10.80 -2.56
N GLU A 107 2.03 11.59 -1.62
CA GLU A 107 2.87 12.75 -1.92
C GLU A 107 4.17 12.32 -2.62
N SER A 108 4.80 11.23 -2.16
CA SER A 108 6.04 10.72 -2.72
C SER A 108 5.89 10.17 -4.14
N LEU A 109 4.81 9.47 -4.47
CA LEU A 109 4.61 8.99 -5.85
C LEU A 109 4.44 10.14 -6.83
N ILE A 110 3.67 11.17 -6.45
CA ILE A 110 3.47 12.36 -7.29
C ILE A 110 4.80 13.10 -7.48
N LEU A 111 5.54 13.33 -6.39
CA LEU A 111 6.86 13.96 -6.44
C LEU A 111 7.85 13.14 -7.27
N LEU A 112 7.82 11.81 -7.16
CA LEU A 112 8.66 10.90 -7.95
C LEU A 112 8.34 11.04 -9.45
N ILE A 113 7.06 11.05 -9.83
CA ILE A 113 6.66 11.22 -11.22
C ILE A 113 7.10 12.58 -11.77
N ILE A 114 6.91 13.67 -11.02
CA ILE A 114 7.31 15.03 -11.44
C ILE A 114 8.83 15.14 -11.56
N SER A 115 9.56 14.72 -10.52
CA SER A 115 11.02 14.79 -10.53
C SER A 115 11.63 13.90 -11.61
N HIS A 116 11.08 12.71 -11.85
CA HIS A 116 11.56 11.86 -12.93
C HIS A 116 11.33 12.50 -14.30
N TYR A 117 10.17 13.11 -14.51
CA TYR A 117 9.87 13.85 -15.73
C TYR A 117 10.84 15.02 -15.95
N ASP A 118 11.17 15.78 -14.90
CA ASP A 118 12.02 16.97 -14.99
C ASP A 118 13.52 16.63 -15.21
N TYR A 119 14.01 15.51 -14.69
CA TYR A 119 15.45 15.20 -14.64
C TYR A 119 15.87 13.96 -15.46
N TYR A 120 14.96 13.05 -15.82
CA TYR A 120 15.28 11.74 -16.40
C TYR A 120 14.37 11.38 -17.59
N GLU A 121 14.15 12.33 -18.50
CA GLU A 121 13.26 12.16 -19.67
C GLU A 121 13.64 10.97 -20.57
N ASP A 122 14.94 10.63 -20.65
CA ASP A 122 15.46 9.54 -21.49
C ASP A 122 15.19 8.13 -20.94
N TYR A 123 14.77 8.01 -19.67
CA TYR A 123 14.57 6.72 -19.01
C TYR A 123 13.11 6.56 -18.58
N PRO A 124 12.50 5.38 -18.77
CA PRO A 124 11.15 5.14 -18.26
C PRO A 124 11.17 5.09 -16.72
N LEU A 125 10.20 5.75 -16.08
CA LEU A 125 9.97 5.60 -14.65
C LEU A 125 9.29 4.26 -14.37
N LEU A 126 9.86 3.46 -13.47
CA LEU A 126 9.32 2.17 -13.04
C LEU A 126 8.99 2.23 -11.54
N PRO A 127 7.78 2.66 -11.14
CA PRO A 127 7.45 2.86 -9.72
C PRO A 127 7.60 1.60 -8.85
N TRP A 128 7.35 0.43 -9.43
CA TRP A 128 7.46 -0.85 -8.71
C TRP A 128 8.90 -1.25 -8.36
N GLU A 129 9.91 -0.66 -9.01
CA GLU A 129 11.32 -0.88 -8.69
C GLU A 129 11.80 -0.02 -7.50
N HIS A 130 10.96 0.89 -6.99
CA HIS A 130 11.31 1.81 -5.90
C HIS A 130 10.95 1.26 -4.51
N GLY A 131 10.73 -0.07 -4.40
CA GLY A 131 10.48 -0.78 -3.16
C GLY A 131 11.72 -1.47 -2.58
N THR A 132 11.54 -2.17 -1.45
CA THR A 132 12.60 -2.97 -0.80
C THR A 132 12.61 -4.43 -1.24
N GLU A 133 11.71 -4.84 -2.13
CA GLU A 133 11.50 -6.24 -2.54
C GLU A 133 12.81 -6.91 -2.99
N ALA A 134 13.62 -6.23 -3.79
CA ALA A 134 14.91 -6.75 -4.23
C ALA A 134 15.86 -7.06 -3.06
N LEU A 135 15.89 -6.20 -2.04
CA LEU A 135 16.69 -6.43 -0.83
C LEU A 135 16.15 -7.60 -0.02
N GLU A 136 14.83 -7.72 0.10
CA GLU A 136 14.19 -8.84 0.78
C GLU A 136 14.50 -10.18 0.12
N HIS A 137 14.50 -10.23 -1.21
CA HIS A 137 14.94 -11.42 -1.97
C HIS A 137 16.41 -11.74 -1.74
N VAL A 138 17.30 -10.74 -1.74
CA VAL A 138 18.73 -10.93 -1.43
C VAL A 138 18.90 -11.51 -0.02
N PHE A 139 18.20 -10.97 0.96
CA PHE A 139 18.23 -11.51 2.32
C PHE A 139 17.60 -12.91 2.42
N GLY A 140 16.55 -13.18 1.65
CA GLY A 140 15.95 -14.51 1.55
C GLY A 140 16.93 -15.55 1.03
N ILE A 141 17.66 -15.22 -0.06
CA ILE A 141 18.71 -16.07 -0.62
C ILE A 141 19.86 -16.27 0.39
N ALA A 142 20.31 -15.20 1.05
CA ALA A 142 21.36 -15.30 2.05
C ALA A 142 20.97 -16.25 3.20
N ARG A 143 19.71 -16.20 3.67
CA ARG A 143 19.21 -17.11 4.72
C ARG A 143 19.07 -18.56 4.25
N GLN A 144 18.86 -18.81 2.95
CA GLN A 144 18.89 -20.18 2.41
C GLN A 144 20.30 -20.79 2.48
N LEU A 145 21.34 -19.97 2.41
CA LEU A 145 22.74 -20.40 2.53
C LEU A 145 23.16 -20.53 4.00
N ILE A 146 22.93 -19.49 4.79
CA ILE A 146 23.24 -19.44 6.23
C ILE A 146 22.04 -18.81 6.95
N PRO A 147 21.22 -19.60 7.67
CA PRO A 147 19.97 -19.11 8.28
C PRO A 147 20.13 -17.89 9.19
N ASP A 148 21.16 -17.89 10.03
CA ASP A 148 21.49 -16.82 10.98
C ASP A 148 22.89 -16.27 10.72
N PHE A 149 23.07 -15.61 9.57
CA PHE A 149 24.36 -15.03 9.20
C PHE A 149 24.72 -13.80 10.03
N THR A 150 26.00 -13.66 10.35
CA THR A 150 26.63 -12.43 10.84
C THR A 150 26.92 -11.48 9.68
N SER A 151 27.20 -10.20 9.96
CA SER A 151 27.56 -9.23 8.92
C SER A 151 28.78 -9.65 8.09
N TYR A 152 29.74 -10.35 8.71
CA TYR A 152 30.92 -10.87 8.01
C TYR A 152 30.58 -12.03 7.07
N GLU A 153 29.65 -12.90 7.47
CA GLU A 153 29.17 -13.99 6.63
C GLU A 153 28.33 -13.46 5.47
N PHE A 154 27.49 -12.46 5.70
CA PHE A 154 26.76 -11.78 4.62
C PHE A 154 27.71 -11.18 3.57
N PHE A 155 28.78 -10.51 4.03
CA PHE A 155 29.81 -9.95 3.13
C PHE A 155 30.54 -11.03 2.33
N LYS A 156 30.64 -12.26 2.83
CA LYS A 156 31.22 -13.39 2.09
C LYS A 156 30.27 -14.01 1.07
N ILE A 157 28.96 -13.82 1.25
CA ILE A 157 27.93 -14.39 0.38
C ILE A 157 27.66 -13.49 -0.83
N LEU A 158 27.75 -12.17 -0.66
CA LEU A 158 27.69 -11.16 -1.73
C LEU A 158 28.92 -11.22 -2.66
#